data_AF-A0A2V6MW14-F1
#
_entry.id   AF-A0A2V6MW14-F1
#
_cell.length_a   1.000
_cell.length_b   1.000
_cell.length_c   1.000
_cell.angle_alpha   90.00
_cell.angle_beta   90.00
_cell.angle_gamma   90.00
#
_symmetry.space_group_name_H-M   'P 1'
#
loop_
_entity.id
_entity.type
_entity.pdbx_description
1 polymer ?
#
loop_
_entity_poly.entity_id
_entity_poly.type
_entity_poly.pdbx_seq_one_letter_code
_entity_poly.pdbx_strand_id
1 'polypeptide(L)'
;MKLLKVKTARFADAVETAGRPEVYILWQKPGQDRHLQSEIKNNRVMTIKKSEAGSEFGMVGFKEQKGASYLIFPKSLKRFENRRIVGINWDLVKTK
;
A
#
# COMPACT_ATOMS: atom_id res chain seq x y z
N MET A 1 -22.68 -17.96 -1.98
CA MET A 1 -22.00 -16.71 -1.59
C MET A 1 -21.79 -15.83 -2.81
N LYS A 2 -22.35 -14.62 -2.85
CA LYS A 2 -22.10 -13.67 -3.93
C LYS A 2 -20.75 -13.01 -3.64
N LEU A 3 -19.69 -13.40 -4.36
CA LEU A 3 -18.40 -12.72 -4.29
C LEU A 3 -18.64 -11.25 -4.68
N LEU A 4 -18.63 -10.35 -3.69
CA LEU A 4 -18.62 -8.92 -3.96
C LEU A 4 -17.47 -8.67 -4.93
N LYS A 5 -17.79 -8.14 -6.12
CA LYS A 5 -16.83 -7.90 -7.21
C LYS A 5 -15.90 -6.77 -6.76
N VAL A 6 -14.89 -7.09 -5.95
CA VAL A 6 -13.91 -6.12 -5.44
C VAL A 6 -13.21 -5.52 -6.65
N LYS A 7 -13.30 -4.20 -6.81
CA LYS A 7 -12.61 -3.50 -7.89
C LYS A 7 -11.10 -3.67 -7.70
N THR A 8 -10.40 -4.09 -8.75
CA THR A 8 -8.95 -4.30 -8.73
C THR A 8 -8.24 -3.23 -9.57
N ALA A 9 -6.97 -2.99 -9.27
CA ALA A 9 -6.04 -2.21 -10.09
C ALA A 9 -4.66 -2.87 -10.03
N ARG A 10 -3.80 -2.67 -11.04
CA ARG A 10 -2.45 -3.23 -11.03
C ARG A 10 -1.52 -2.36 -10.20
N PHE A 11 -0.53 -2.98 -9.56
CA PHE A 11 0.51 -2.25 -8.86
C PHE A 11 1.29 -1.30 -9.79
N ALA A 12 1.56 -1.76 -11.03
CA ALA A 12 2.20 -0.94 -12.06
C ALA A 12 1.43 0.37 -12.32
N ASP A 13 0.10 0.33 -12.43
CA ASP A 13 -0.73 1.53 -12.63
C ASP A 13 -0.58 2.55 -11.47
N ALA A 14 -0.48 2.03 -10.25
CA ALA A 14 -0.25 2.85 -9.06
C ALA A 14 1.14 3.49 -9.09
N VAL A 15 2.17 2.74 -9.47
CA VAL A 15 3.54 3.25 -9.62
C VAL A 15 3.65 4.28 -10.75
N GLU A 16 3.01 4.03 -11.89
CA GLU A 16 3.00 4.95 -13.03
C GLU A 16 2.31 6.27 -12.67
N THR A 17 1.17 6.19 -11.98
CA THR A 17 0.43 7.41 -11.60
C THR A 17 1.12 8.15 -10.45
N ALA A 18 1.47 7.42 -9.38
CA ALA A 18 1.84 8.00 -8.10
C ALA A 18 3.35 8.02 -7.84
N GLY A 19 4.14 7.46 -8.75
CA GLY A 19 5.59 7.32 -8.66
C GLY A 19 6.04 6.05 -7.95
N ARG A 20 7.33 5.73 -8.06
CA ARG A 20 7.93 4.58 -7.37
C ARG A 20 7.89 4.78 -5.85
N PRO A 21 7.27 3.87 -5.09
CA PRO A 21 7.21 3.99 -3.65
C PRO A 21 8.51 3.53 -2.98
N GLU A 22 8.63 3.85 -1.69
CA GLU A 22 9.70 3.40 -0.82
C GLU A 22 9.14 2.50 0.28
N VAL A 23 9.93 1.49 0.69
CA VAL A 23 9.58 0.64 1.83
C VAL A 23 9.69 1.46 3.11
N TYR A 24 8.63 1.44 3.90
CA TYR A 24 8.58 2.11 5.19
C TYR A 24 8.61 1.09 6.33
N ILE A 25 9.63 1.21 7.19
CA ILE A 25 9.83 0.36 8.36
C ILE A 25 9.27 1.09 9.58
N LEU A 26 8.39 0.42 10.34
CA LEU A 26 7.83 0.96 11.58
C LEU A 26 8.88 0.89 12.70
N TRP A 27 9.64 1.98 12.89
CA TRP A 27 10.64 2.09 13.96
C TRP A 27 10.06 2.48 15.32
N GLN A 28 8.85 3.02 15.33
CA GLN A 28 8.15 3.46 16.52
C GLN A 28 6.66 3.14 16.40
N LYS A 29 5.91 3.33 17.49
CA LYS A 29 4.46 3.11 17.50
C LYS A 29 3.81 4.00 16.41
N PRO A 30 2.96 3.44 15.52
CA PRO A 30 2.38 4.20 14.40
C PRO A 30 1.67 5.49 14.81
N GLY A 31 1.02 5.51 15.97
CA GLY A 31 0.34 6.70 16.49
C GLY A 31 1.28 7.81 16.99
N GLN A 32 2.54 7.48 17.28
CA GLN A 32 3.57 8.46 17.70
C GLN A 32 4.42 8.92 16.52
N ASP A 33 4.35 8.22 15.38
CA ASP A 33 5.08 8.56 14.17
C ASP A 33 4.40 9.67 13.38
N ARG A 34 4.79 10.92 13.65
CA ARG A 34 4.24 12.10 12.95
C ARG A 34 4.44 12.05 11.44
N HIS A 35 5.54 11.44 10.97
CA HIS A 35 5.81 11.33 9.54
C HIS A 35 4.83 10.37 8.89
N LEU A 36 4.69 9.15 9.43
CA LEU A 36 3.70 8.18 8.96
C LEU A 36 2.28 8.75 9.00
N GLN A 37 1.88 9.42 10.10
CA GLN A 37 0.56 10.03 10.21
C GLN A 37 0.29 11.08 9.12
N SER A 38 1.31 11.87 8.76
CA SER A 38 1.22 12.82 7.65
C SER A 38 1.00 12.10 6.31
N GLU A 39 1.76 11.05 6.03
CA GLU A 39 1.65 10.29 4.78
C GLU A 39 0.30 9.54 4.68
N ILE A 40 -0.24 9.07 5.81
CA ILE A 40 -1.59 8.50 5.89
C ILE A 40 -2.63 9.56 5.51
N LYS A 41 -2.56 10.74 6.14
CA LYS A 41 -3.49 11.85 5.88
C LYS A 41 -3.45 12.32 4.41
N ASN A 42 -2.27 12.26 3.79
CA ASN A 42 -2.07 12.61 2.39
C ASN A 42 -2.46 11.48 1.40
N ASN A 43 -2.97 10.35 1.90
CA ASN A 43 -3.31 9.15 1.14
C ASN A 43 -2.12 8.60 0.33
N ARG A 44 -0.91 8.63 0.91
CA ARG A 44 0.32 8.18 0.24
C ARG A 44 0.81 6.81 0.70
N VAL A 45 0.19 6.26 1.74
CA VAL A 45 0.54 4.94 2.27
C VAL A 45 -0.24 3.85 1.54
N MET A 46 0.45 2.77 1.19
CA MET A 46 -0.15 1.49 0.80
C MET A 46 0.30 0.41 1.77
N THR A 47 -0.65 -0.39 2.24
CA THR A 47 -0.37 -1.59 3.04
C THR A 47 -0.43 -2.83 2.15
N ILE A 48 0.68 -3.55 2.06
CA ILE A 48 0.76 -4.85 1.38
C ILE A 48 0.48 -5.98 2.37
N LYS A 49 -0.37 -6.91 1.97
CA LYS A 49 -0.79 -8.08 2.77
C LYS A 49 -0.75 -9.33 1.94
N LYS A 50 -0.49 -10.47 2.59
CA LYS A 50 -0.67 -11.79 2.00
C LYS A 50 -2.10 -12.27 2.22
N SER A 51 -2.71 -12.84 1.19
CA SER A 51 -3.96 -13.60 1.33
C SER A 51 -3.68 -14.95 1.98
N GLU A 52 -4.73 -15.63 2.41
CA GLU A 52 -4.65 -17.01 2.92
C GLU A 52 -4.08 -17.97 1.86
N ALA A 53 -4.33 -17.69 0.57
CA ALA A 53 -3.77 -18.42 -0.56
C ALA A 53 -2.31 -18.05 -0.89
N GLY A 54 -1.66 -17.21 -0.06
CA GLY A 54 -0.25 -16.82 -0.20
C GLY A 54 0.03 -15.66 -1.15
N SER A 55 -0.95 -15.20 -1.94
CA SER A 55 -0.77 -14.10 -2.89
C SER A 55 -0.74 -12.74 -2.20
N GLU A 56 0.21 -11.88 -2.59
CA GLU A 56 0.30 -10.52 -2.09
C GLU A 56 -0.69 -9.58 -2.79
N PHE A 57 -1.29 -8.68 -2.00
CA PHE A 57 -2.14 -7.61 -2.49
C PHE A 57 -1.98 -6.35 -1.64
N GLY A 58 -2.14 -5.20 -2.28
CA GLY A 58 -2.08 -3.89 -1.65
C GLY A 58 -3.47 -3.32 -1.38
N MET A 59 -3.54 -2.49 -0.34
CA MET A 59 -4.66 -1.61 -0.06
C MET A 59 -4.14 -0.21 0.25
N VAL A 60 -4.83 0.82 -0.27
CA VAL A 60 -4.53 2.21 0.08
C VAL A 60 -4.87 2.44 1.55
N GLY A 61 -4.00 3.18 2.23
CA GLY A 61 -4.09 3.47 3.66
C GLY A 61 -3.18 2.58 4.51
N PHE A 62 -3.03 2.97 5.77
CA PHE A 62 -2.29 2.23 6.77
C PHE A 62 -3.22 1.27 7.51
N LYS A 63 -2.84 -0.01 7.57
CA LYS A 63 -3.50 -1.00 8.42
C LYS A 63 -2.46 -1.83 9.14
N GLU A 64 -2.35 -1.61 10.44
CA GLU A 64 -1.43 -2.36 11.30
C GLU A 64 -1.84 -3.84 11.32
N GLN A 65 -0.93 -4.71 10.87
CA GLN A 65 -1.13 -6.15 10.87
C GLN A 65 0.23 -6.85 10.86
N LYS A 66 0.34 -7.95 11.62
CA LYS A 66 1.56 -8.77 11.65
C LYS A 66 1.90 -9.28 10.24
N GLY A 67 3.14 -9.04 9.80
CA GLY A 67 3.62 -9.45 8.48
C GLY A 67 3.15 -8.58 7.31
N ALA A 68 2.50 -7.43 7.57
CA ALA A 68 2.24 -6.45 6.54
C ALA A 68 3.50 -5.65 6.20
N SER A 69 3.63 -5.26 4.94
CA SER A 69 4.66 -4.31 4.49
C SER A 69 4.02 -2.97 4.15
N TYR A 70 4.72 -1.87 4.44
CA TYR A 70 4.22 -0.52 4.19
C TYR A 70 5.03 0.13 3.09
N LEU A 71 4.34 0.73 2.13
CA LEU A 71 4.92 1.48 1.03
C LEU A 71 4.45 2.93 1.12
N ILE A 72 5.37 3.89 0.99
CA ILE A 72 5.05 5.31 0.89
C ILE A 72 5.30 5.76 -0.54
N PHE A 73 4.25 6.28 -1.18
CA PHE A 73 4.30 6.84 -2.53
C PHE A 73 4.63 8.33 -2.49
N PRO A 74 5.38 8.85 -3.47
CA PRO A 74 5.67 10.29 -3.53
C PRO A 74 4.42 11.13 -3.87
N LYS A 75 3.39 10.54 -4.48
CA LYS A 75 2.09 11.19 -4.76
C LYS A 75 0.92 10.42 -4.17
N SER A 76 -0.23 11.09 -4.10
CA SER A 76 -1.45 10.54 -3.50
C SER A 76 -2.02 9.36 -4.28
N LEU A 77 -2.44 8.33 -3.56
CA LEU A 77 -3.11 7.13 -4.04
C LEU A 77 -4.64 7.23 -3.98
N LYS A 78 -5.22 8.39 -3.67
CA LYS A 78 -6.68 8.56 -3.47
C LYS A 78 -7.54 7.96 -4.58
N ARG A 79 -7.09 7.99 -5.83
CA ARG A 79 -7.81 7.37 -6.97
C ARG A 79 -7.92 5.83 -6.92
N PHE A 80 -7.04 5.21 -6.15
CA PHE A 80 -6.96 3.76 -5.93
C PHE A 80 -7.62 3.33 -4.61
N GLU A 81 -8.20 4.28 -3.87
CA GLU A 81 -8.95 3.98 -2.67
C GLU A 81 -10.09 3.00 -2.96
N ASN A 82 -10.37 2.12 -2.00
CA ASN A 82 -11.38 1.05 -2.13
C ASN A 82 -11.12 0.05 -3.28
N ARG A 83 -9.89 0.01 -3.82
CA ARG A 83 -9.46 -0.99 -4.79
C ARG A 83 -8.45 -1.95 -4.17
N ARG A 84 -8.50 -3.21 -4.61
CA ARG A 84 -7.47 -4.19 -4.30
C ARG A 84 -6.36 -4.08 -5.34
N ILE A 85 -5.16 -3.73 -4.88
CA ILE A 85 -3.98 -3.64 -5.74
C ILE A 85 -3.37 -5.03 -5.88
N VAL A 86 -3.24 -5.50 -7.12
CA VAL A 86 -2.79 -6.87 -7.41
C VAL A 86 -1.56 -6.88 -8.31
N GLY A 87 -0.84 -8.00 -8.29
CA GLY A 87 0.43 -8.13 -9.02
C GLY A 87 1.49 -7.21 -8.44
N ILE A 88 1.74 -7.33 -7.13
CA ILE A 88 2.79 -6.57 -6.45
C ILE A 88 4.12 -6.95 -7.08
N ASN A 89 4.80 -5.95 -7.63
CA ASN A 89 6.12 -6.10 -8.23
C ASN A 89 7.12 -5.31 -7.39
N TRP A 90 7.96 -6.01 -6.64
CA TRP A 90 8.96 -5.42 -5.77
C TRP A 90 10.09 -4.72 -6.53
N ASP A 91 10.32 -5.04 -7.80
CA ASP A 91 11.30 -4.35 -8.66
C ASP A 91 10.91 -2.90 -8.99
N LEU A 92 9.62 -2.55 -8.80
CA LEU A 92 9.11 -1.19 -9.00
C LEU A 92 9.17 -0.34 -7.71
N VAL A 93 9.61 -0.94 -6.59
CA VAL A 93 9.83 -0.26 -5.32
C VAL A 93 11.28 0.22 -5.28
N LYS A 94 11.51 1.45 -4.84
CA LYS A 94 12.87 1.94 -4.67
C LYS A 94 13.57 1.14 -3.57
N THR A 95 14.66 0.49 -3.92
CA THR A 95 15.65 -0.02 -2.97
C THR A 95 16.55 1.15 -2.59
N LYS A 96 16.76 1.36 -1.29
CA LYS A 96 17.71 2.34 -0.77
C LYS A 96 19.14 1.89 -1.05
#